data_AF-A0A959G1K8-F1
#
_entry.id   AF-A0A959G1K8-F1
#
_cell.length_a   1.000
_cell.length_b   1.000
_cell.length_c   1.000
_cell.angle_alpha   90.00
_cell.angle_beta   90.00
_cell.angle_gamma   90.00
#
_symmetry.space_group_name_H-M   'P 1'
#
loop_
_entity.id
_entity.type
_entity.pdbx_description
1 polymer ?
#
loop_
_entity_poly.entity_id
_entity_poly.type
_entity_poly.pdbx_seq_one_letter_code
_entity_poly.pdbx_strand_id
1 'polypeptide(L)'
;ENSNPSEKLMLICLEIECHIHLHDFKKGAKTITKAFQIQKNYFNHNYFAILELELSLNLRCQKYQARLENYLTYYNHKQKKNIFKPNQESWALYEAYIYFLTKAKLVDPKKLPDHIKNRRFRMGKFVNEVPLYSKDKQGMNVAILFAQILIFIAERKFDSIIDRIEALRSYRYRHLRKDSEMYRSNIFIRMLETLTDNGFNRERSEWRCRQLHAKLQVPPEELPFKITEIEVIKFETLWELVLGLLPKRAYKN
;
A
#
# COMPACT_ATOMS: atom_id res chain seq x y z
N GLU A 1 -24.47 -20.51 -21.89
CA GLU A 1 -24.23 -19.24 -21.16
C GLU A 1 -24.84 -19.22 -19.74
N ASN A 2 -24.70 -20.30 -18.95
CA ASN A 2 -25.22 -20.37 -17.57
C ASN A 2 -24.08 -20.33 -16.54
N SER A 3 -23.20 -19.33 -16.60
CA SER A 3 -22.23 -19.12 -15.52
C SER A 3 -22.92 -18.49 -14.32
N ASN A 4 -22.73 -19.05 -13.12
CA ASN A 4 -23.27 -18.51 -11.88
C ASN A 4 -22.80 -17.04 -11.72
N PRO A 5 -23.66 -16.08 -11.31
CA PRO A 5 -23.27 -14.69 -11.08
C PRO A 5 -21.98 -14.53 -10.24
N SER A 6 -21.75 -15.43 -9.28
CA SER A 6 -20.53 -15.45 -8.47
C SER A 6 -19.27 -15.82 -9.27
N GLU A 7 -19.34 -16.81 -10.16
CA GLU A 7 -18.22 -17.20 -11.03
C GLU A 7 -17.87 -16.10 -12.03
N LYS A 8 -18.91 -15.48 -12.61
CA LYS A 8 -18.76 -14.34 -13.51
C LYS A 8 -18.06 -13.17 -12.82
N LEU A 9 -18.41 -12.88 -11.56
CA LEU A 9 -17.76 -11.85 -10.77
C LEU A 9 -16.30 -12.19 -10.45
N MET A 10 -15.99 -13.46 -10.16
CA MET A 10 -14.62 -13.90 -9.93
C MET A 10 -13.72 -13.64 -11.15
N LEU A 11 -14.19 -13.96 -12.36
CA LEU A 11 -13.47 -13.68 -13.60
C LEU A 11 -13.27 -12.17 -13.83
N ILE A 12 -14.30 -11.37 -13.55
CA ILE A 12 -14.22 -9.91 -13.67
C ILE A 12 -13.20 -9.33 -12.67
N CYS A 13 -13.13 -9.86 -11.45
CA CYS A 13 -12.12 -9.44 -10.47
C CYS A 13 -10.69 -9.72 -10.98
N LEU A 14 -10.44 -10.90 -11.55
CA LEU A 14 -9.15 -11.23 -12.18
C LEU A 14 -8.81 -10.28 -13.34
N GLU A 15 -9.80 -9.92 -14.17
CA GLU A 15 -9.62 -8.94 -15.25
C GLU A 15 -9.21 -7.56 -14.69
N ILE A 16 -9.84 -7.13 -13.59
CA ILE A 16 -9.48 -5.87 -12.91
C ILE A 16 -8.05 -5.93 -12.39
N GLU A 17 -7.65 -7.02 -11.74
CA GLU A 17 -6.28 -7.20 -11.25
C GLU A 17 -5.25 -7.16 -12.39
N CYS A 18 -5.55 -7.78 -13.55
CA CYS A 18 -4.72 -7.70 -14.74
C CYS A 18 -4.57 -6.26 -15.24
N HIS A 19 -5.67 -5.50 -15.30
CA HIS A 19 -5.61 -4.08 -15.68
C HIS A 19 -4.82 -3.24 -14.67
N ILE A 20 -4.95 -3.52 -13.38
CA ILE A 20 -4.16 -2.86 -12.34
C ILE A 20 -2.67 -3.18 -12.51
N HIS A 21 -2.34 -4.45 -12.72
CA HIS A 21 -0.97 -4.93 -12.91
C HIS A 21 -0.32 -4.27 -14.14
N LEU A 22 -1.00 -4.26 -15.28
CA LEU A 22 -0.51 -3.68 -16.54
C LEU A 22 -0.61 -2.14 -16.59
N HIS A 23 -1.00 -1.50 -15.48
CA HIS A 23 -1.22 -0.05 -15.39
C HIS A 23 -2.26 0.50 -16.40
N ASP A 24 -3.16 -0.33 -16.94
CA ASP A 24 -4.31 0.11 -17.74
C ASP A 24 -5.46 0.55 -16.82
N PHE A 25 -5.20 1.59 -16.03
CA PHE A 25 -6.14 2.09 -15.02
C PHE A 25 -7.46 2.57 -15.62
N LYS A 26 -7.46 2.98 -16.90
CA LYS A 26 -8.68 3.40 -17.61
C LYS A 26 -9.60 2.21 -17.84
N LYS A 27 -9.09 1.09 -18.37
CA LYS A 27 -9.91 -0.13 -18.53
C LYS A 27 -10.28 -0.71 -17.18
N GLY A 28 -9.35 -0.77 -16.22
CA GLY A 28 -9.63 -1.23 -14.85
C GLY A 28 -10.81 -0.49 -14.20
N ALA A 29 -10.85 0.85 -14.28
CA ALA A 29 -11.97 1.63 -13.74
C ALA A 29 -13.31 1.36 -14.46
N LYS A 30 -13.28 1.11 -15.78
CA LYS A 30 -14.48 0.71 -16.53
C LYS A 30 -14.96 -0.68 -16.09
N THR A 31 -14.04 -1.63 -15.93
CA THR A 31 -14.36 -3.01 -15.51
C THR A 31 -14.89 -3.05 -14.06
N ILE A 32 -14.33 -2.27 -13.13
CA ILE A 32 -14.88 -2.08 -11.78
C ILE A 32 -16.33 -1.58 -11.83
N THR A 33 -16.61 -0.59 -12.69
CA THR A 33 -17.97 -0.06 -12.84
C THR A 33 -18.95 -1.16 -13.29
N LYS A 34 -18.54 -2.03 -14.23
CA LYS A 34 -19.32 -3.20 -14.64
C LYS A 34 -19.49 -4.22 -13.50
N ALA A 35 -18.45 -4.45 -12.71
CA ALA A 35 -18.48 -5.38 -11.57
C ALA A 35 -19.55 -4.95 -10.55
N PHE A 36 -19.60 -3.66 -10.19
CA PHE A 36 -20.63 -3.13 -9.30
C PHE A 36 -22.04 -3.20 -9.89
N GLN A 37 -22.21 -3.09 -11.21
CA GLN A 37 -23.53 -3.26 -11.85
C GLN A 37 -24.04 -4.70 -11.76
N ILE A 38 -23.15 -5.69 -11.88
CA ILE A 38 -23.49 -7.11 -11.78
C ILE A 38 -23.73 -7.52 -10.33
N GLN A 39 -22.92 -6.99 -9.41
CA GLN A 39 -23.10 -7.17 -7.97
C GLN A 39 -24.35 -6.40 -7.51
N LYS A 40 -25.51 -7.07 -7.50
CA LYS A 40 -26.83 -6.49 -7.18
C LYS A 40 -27.00 -6.06 -5.71
N ASN A 41 -26.21 -5.09 -5.24
CA ASN A 41 -26.29 -4.42 -3.92
C ASN A 41 -26.34 -5.33 -2.68
N TYR A 42 -26.00 -6.62 -2.80
CA TYR A 42 -25.86 -7.48 -1.64
C TYR A 42 -24.50 -7.29 -1.00
N PHE A 43 -24.50 -7.02 0.31
CA PHE A 43 -23.28 -6.98 1.10
C PHE A 43 -22.76 -8.40 1.31
N ASN A 44 -21.86 -8.83 0.43
CA ASN A 44 -21.22 -10.14 0.47
C ASN A 44 -19.72 -10.02 0.16
N HIS A 45 -19.01 -11.15 0.18
CA HIS A 45 -17.56 -11.20 -0.06
C HIS A 45 -17.15 -10.57 -1.40
N ASN A 46 -17.92 -10.74 -2.48
CA ASN A 46 -17.60 -10.19 -3.79
C ASN A 46 -17.61 -8.66 -3.78
N TYR A 47 -18.56 -8.06 -3.07
CA TYR A 47 -18.63 -6.60 -2.94
C TYR A 47 -17.39 -6.04 -2.19
N PHE A 48 -16.93 -6.72 -1.14
CA PHE A 48 -15.67 -6.37 -0.47
C PHE A 48 -14.46 -6.48 -1.43
N ALA A 49 -14.39 -7.55 -2.22
CA ALA A 49 -13.31 -7.75 -3.17
C ALA A 49 -13.25 -6.64 -4.22
N ILE A 50 -14.41 -6.25 -4.79
CA ILE A 50 -14.47 -5.16 -5.79
C ILE A 50 -14.04 -3.82 -5.17
N LEU A 51 -14.45 -3.52 -3.93
CA LEU A 51 -14.01 -2.31 -3.23
C LEU A 51 -12.50 -2.30 -2.94
N GLU A 52 -11.93 -3.45 -2.59
CA GLU A 52 -10.50 -3.61 -2.38
C GLU A 52 -9.71 -3.34 -3.66
N LEU A 53 -10.18 -3.88 -4.79
CA LEU A 53 -9.61 -3.64 -6.11
C LEU A 53 -9.75 -2.18 -6.55
N GLU A 54 -10.88 -1.55 -6.28
CA GLU A 54 -11.09 -0.13 -6.54
C GLU A 54 -10.12 0.76 -5.75
N LEU A 55 -9.93 0.46 -4.45
CA LEU A 55 -8.95 1.19 -3.66
C LEU A 55 -7.53 0.98 -4.20
N SER A 56 -7.14 -0.27 -4.47
CA SER A 56 -5.82 -0.60 -5.04
C SER A 56 -5.56 0.17 -6.34
N LEU A 57 -6.54 0.20 -7.25
CA LEU A 57 -6.47 0.99 -8.49
C LEU A 57 -6.28 2.49 -8.21
N ASN A 58 -7.07 3.06 -7.31
CA ASN A 58 -7.02 4.48 -6.97
C ASN A 58 -5.67 4.87 -6.36
N LEU A 59 -5.11 4.04 -5.47
CA LEU A 59 -3.80 4.27 -4.85
C LEU A 59 -2.66 4.22 -5.88
N ARG A 60 -2.70 3.25 -6.82
CA ARG A 60 -1.69 3.08 -7.86
C ARG A 60 -1.72 4.15 -8.95
N CYS A 61 -2.91 4.68 -9.25
CA CYS A 61 -3.06 5.80 -10.18
C CYS A 61 -3.05 7.18 -9.51
N GLN A 62 -2.65 7.25 -8.24
CA GLN A 62 -2.47 8.48 -7.45
C GLN A 62 -3.76 9.29 -7.23
N LYS A 63 -4.93 8.66 -7.34
CA LYS A 63 -6.23 9.25 -7.01
C LYS A 63 -6.58 8.99 -5.55
N TYR A 64 -5.72 9.43 -4.64
CA TYR A 64 -5.75 9.04 -3.23
C TYR A 64 -7.06 9.35 -2.50
N GLN A 65 -7.76 10.43 -2.88
CA GLN A 65 -9.01 10.84 -2.25
C GLN A 65 -10.25 10.12 -2.80
N ALA A 66 -10.16 9.53 -4.01
CA ALA A 66 -11.33 9.10 -4.75
C ALA A 66 -12.03 7.91 -4.06
N ARG A 67 -13.34 8.07 -3.82
CA ARG A 67 -14.23 7.02 -3.27
C ARG A 67 -13.81 6.49 -1.90
N LEU A 68 -12.95 7.21 -1.16
CA LEU A 68 -12.53 6.81 0.18
C LEU A 68 -13.70 6.75 1.17
N GLU A 69 -14.71 7.61 1.00
CA GLU A 69 -15.93 7.62 1.78
C GLU A 69 -16.67 6.26 1.71
N ASN A 70 -16.77 5.67 0.51
CA ASN A 70 -17.42 4.38 0.31
C ASN A 70 -16.64 3.25 1.00
N TYR A 71 -15.32 3.26 0.81
CA TYR A 71 -14.39 2.30 1.41
C TYR A 71 -14.47 2.34 2.95
N LEU A 72 -14.36 3.53 3.53
CA LEU A 72 -14.30 3.73 4.99
C LEU A 72 -15.65 3.53 5.67
N THR A 73 -16.75 3.86 5.00
CA THR A 73 -18.10 3.54 5.49
C THR A 73 -18.29 2.04 5.57
N TYR A 74 -17.88 1.32 4.53
CA TYR A 74 -18.10 -0.11 4.43
C TYR A 74 -17.22 -0.94 5.37
N TYR A 75 -15.96 -0.56 5.56
CA TYR A 75 -15.10 -1.20 6.55
C TYR A 75 -15.65 -1.11 7.99
N ASN A 76 -16.42 -0.07 8.30
CA ASN A 76 -17.01 0.08 9.64
C ASN A 76 -18.39 -0.61 9.76
N HIS A 77 -18.84 -1.30 8.71
CA HIS A 77 -20.06 -2.08 8.76
C HIS A 77 -19.92 -3.29 9.70
N LYS A 78 -21.00 -3.61 10.43
CA LYS A 78 -21.03 -4.68 11.45
C LYS A 78 -20.59 -6.06 10.92
N GLN A 79 -20.71 -6.30 9.62
CA GLN A 79 -20.35 -7.55 8.95
C GLN A 79 -18.84 -7.71 8.67
N LYS A 80 -18.00 -6.68 8.92
CA LYS A 80 -16.54 -6.79 8.78
C LYS A 80 -15.96 -7.99 9.53
N LYS A 81 -16.55 -8.34 10.68
CA LYS A 81 -16.10 -9.46 11.51
C LYS A 81 -16.22 -10.83 10.82
N ASN A 82 -17.04 -10.93 9.78
CA ASN A 82 -17.32 -12.17 9.07
C ASN A 82 -16.48 -12.33 7.78
N ILE A 83 -15.59 -11.38 7.47
CA ILE A 83 -14.68 -11.47 6.33
C ILE A 83 -13.50 -12.37 6.69
N PHE A 84 -13.00 -13.12 5.71
CA PHE A 84 -11.80 -13.95 5.84
C PHE A 84 -10.58 -13.14 6.34
N LYS A 85 -9.74 -13.77 7.17
CA LYS A 85 -8.67 -13.10 7.93
C LYS A 85 -7.61 -12.38 7.05
N PRO A 86 -7.09 -12.96 5.95
CA PRO A 86 -6.21 -12.27 5.01
C PRO A 86 -6.78 -10.95 4.45
N ASN A 87 -8.08 -10.88 4.18
CA ASN A 87 -8.68 -9.61 3.79
C ASN A 87 -8.59 -8.62 4.95
N GLN A 88 -8.93 -9.02 6.19
CA GLN A 88 -8.83 -8.14 7.36
C GLN A 88 -7.41 -7.55 7.54
N GLU A 89 -6.38 -8.37 7.30
CA GLU A 89 -4.97 -7.95 7.30
C GLU A 89 -4.71 -6.89 6.20
N SER A 90 -5.24 -7.10 5.00
CA SER A 90 -5.09 -6.17 3.86
C SER A 90 -5.79 -4.84 4.14
N TRP A 91 -6.97 -4.89 4.76
CA TRP A 91 -7.70 -3.69 5.18
C TRP A 91 -6.94 -2.88 6.23
N ALA A 92 -6.32 -3.53 7.21
CA ALA A 92 -5.49 -2.84 8.20
C ALA A 92 -4.27 -2.16 7.54
N LEU A 93 -3.69 -2.80 6.52
CA LEU A 93 -2.61 -2.22 5.71
C LEU A 93 -3.09 -0.97 4.95
N TYR A 94 -4.23 -1.04 4.25
CA TYR A 94 -4.81 0.12 3.58
C TYR A 94 -5.18 1.26 4.55
N GLU A 95 -5.71 0.95 5.75
CA GLU A 95 -5.98 1.94 6.80
C GLU A 95 -4.69 2.69 7.19
N ALA A 96 -3.57 1.97 7.29
CA ALA A 96 -2.26 2.57 7.55
C ALA A 96 -1.78 3.47 6.39
N TYR A 97 -1.97 3.06 5.13
CA TYR A 97 -1.63 3.89 3.97
C TYR A 97 -2.52 5.14 3.86
N ILE A 98 -3.81 5.04 4.12
CA ILE A 98 -4.72 6.20 4.15
C ILE A 98 -4.30 7.17 5.26
N TYR A 99 -3.92 6.66 6.43
CA TYR A 99 -3.40 7.49 7.52
C TYR A 99 -2.11 8.21 7.11
N PHE A 100 -1.15 7.48 6.51
CA PHE A 100 0.07 8.06 5.95
C PHE A 100 -0.26 9.19 4.94
N LEU A 101 -1.11 8.93 3.96
CA LEU A 101 -1.49 9.91 2.92
C LEU A 101 -2.18 11.14 3.51
N THR A 102 -2.98 10.96 4.57
CA THR A 102 -3.59 12.07 5.32
C THR A 102 -2.54 12.92 6.01
N LYS A 103 -1.54 12.29 6.66
CA LYS A 103 -0.41 13.01 7.28
C LYS A 103 0.49 13.70 6.25
N ALA A 104 0.63 13.10 5.07
CA ALA A 104 1.32 13.68 3.93
C ALA A 104 0.53 14.80 3.22
N LYS A 105 -0.70 15.12 3.68
CA LYS A 105 -1.59 16.13 3.08
C LYS A 105 -2.04 15.83 1.64
N LEU A 106 -2.02 14.55 1.25
CA LEU A 106 -2.50 14.06 -0.05
C LEU A 106 -3.97 13.63 0.00
N VAL A 107 -4.50 13.45 1.21
CA VAL A 107 -5.91 13.17 1.50
C VAL A 107 -6.40 14.26 2.44
N ASP A 108 -7.55 14.85 2.09
CA ASP A 108 -8.22 15.84 2.92
C ASP A 108 -9.03 15.14 4.02
N PRO A 109 -8.63 15.26 5.30
CA PRO A 109 -9.34 14.62 6.39
C PRO A 109 -10.80 15.09 6.49
N LYS A 110 -11.14 16.29 6.02
CA LYS A 110 -12.53 16.80 6.07
C LYS A 110 -13.49 16.00 5.18
N LYS A 111 -12.97 15.33 4.15
CA LYS A 111 -13.74 14.49 3.22
C LYS A 111 -13.88 13.04 3.70
N LEU A 112 -13.20 12.67 4.78
CA LEU A 112 -13.32 11.32 5.36
C LEU A 112 -14.60 11.20 6.20
N PRO A 113 -15.17 10.00 6.37
CA PRO A 113 -16.29 9.79 7.30
C PRO A 113 -15.92 10.13 8.76
N ASP A 114 -16.88 10.63 9.53
CA ASP A 114 -16.63 11.18 10.88
C ASP A 114 -16.06 10.16 11.86
N HIS A 115 -16.46 8.89 11.76
CA HIS A 115 -15.91 7.81 12.58
C HIS A 115 -14.43 7.52 12.32
N ILE A 116 -13.89 7.95 11.17
CA ILE A 116 -12.47 7.92 10.87
C ILE A 116 -11.80 9.22 11.28
N LYS A 117 -12.40 10.38 10.96
CA LYS A 117 -11.89 11.70 11.35
C LYS A 117 -11.54 11.79 12.83
N ASN A 118 -12.45 11.28 13.67
CA ASN A 118 -12.36 11.40 15.12
C ASN A 118 -11.53 10.29 15.76
N ARG A 119 -11.11 9.29 14.98
CA ARG A 119 -10.37 8.14 15.50
C ARG A 119 -8.86 8.38 15.34
N ARG A 120 -8.14 8.34 16.46
CA ARG A 120 -6.68 8.33 16.44
C ARG A 120 -6.17 6.99 15.93
N PHE A 121 -5.35 7.01 14.87
CA PHE A 121 -4.61 5.82 14.42
C PHE A 121 -3.68 5.34 15.55
N ARG A 122 -3.67 4.04 15.83
CA ARG A 122 -2.88 3.43 16.90
C ARG A 122 -1.91 2.42 16.30
N MET A 123 -0.62 2.79 16.25
CA MET A 123 0.42 1.94 15.67
C MET A 123 0.48 0.55 16.32
N GLY A 124 0.40 0.46 17.65
CA GLY A 124 0.39 -0.84 18.35
C GLY A 124 -0.80 -1.72 17.96
N LYS A 125 -1.97 -1.13 17.68
CA LYS A 125 -3.14 -1.88 17.18
C LYS A 125 -2.88 -2.42 15.78
N PHE A 126 -2.33 -1.59 14.88
CA PHE A 126 -1.98 -2.00 13.52
C PHE A 126 -0.99 -3.18 13.50
N VAL A 127 0.07 -3.12 14.30
CA VAL A 127 1.06 -4.20 14.40
C VAL A 127 0.44 -5.50 14.94
N ASN A 128 -0.52 -5.41 15.86
CA ASN A 128 -1.19 -6.58 16.41
C ASN A 128 -2.26 -7.17 15.47
N GLU A 129 -2.94 -6.33 14.68
CA GLU A 129 -3.93 -6.76 13.70
C GLU A 129 -3.28 -7.42 12.48
N VAL A 130 -2.02 -7.10 12.20
CA VAL A 130 -1.26 -7.69 11.10
C VAL A 130 0.05 -8.31 11.62
N PRO A 131 -0.05 -9.46 12.32
CA PRO A 131 1.10 -10.05 12.99
C PRO A 131 2.09 -10.62 11.96
N LEU A 132 3.37 -10.28 12.13
CA LEU A 132 4.46 -10.62 11.21
C LEU A 132 4.82 -12.12 11.28
N TYR A 133 4.14 -13.01 10.54
CA TYR A 133 4.45 -14.45 10.59
C TYR A 133 4.26 -15.21 9.27
N SER A 134 5.08 -16.25 9.14
CA SER A 134 5.24 -17.25 8.05
C SER A 134 5.99 -16.80 6.78
N LYS A 135 6.76 -17.73 6.20
CA LYS A 135 7.46 -17.55 4.91
C LYS A 135 6.47 -17.31 3.77
N ASP A 136 5.27 -17.86 3.87
CA ASP A 136 4.23 -17.76 2.84
C ASP A 136 3.61 -16.35 2.74
N LYS A 137 3.91 -15.46 3.70
CA LYS A 137 3.42 -14.06 3.75
C LYS A 137 4.54 -13.01 3.67
N GLN A 138 5.69 -13.36 3.10
CA GLN A 138 6.85 -12.46 3.01
C GLN A 138 6.52 -11.10 2.38
N GLY A 139 5.74 -11.08 1.29
CA GLY A 139 5.32 -9.84 0.64
C GLY A 139 4.51 -8.91 1.55
N MET A 140 3.54 -9.48 2.27
CA MET A 140 2.71 -8.72 3.21
C MET A 140 3.50 -8.20 4.41
N ASN A 141 4.43 -9.01 4.95
CA ASN A 141 5.34 -8.58 6.02
C ASN A 141 6.14 -7.35 5.62
N VAL A 142 6.65 -7.33 4.39
CA VAL A 142 7.38 -6.18 3.83
C VAL A 142 6.47 -4.96 3.70
N ALA A 143 5.25 -5.13 3.16
CA ALA A 143 4.30 -4.04 2.98
C ALA A 143 3.92 -3.37 4.33
N ILE A 144 3.73 -4.17 5.38
CA ILE A 144 3.48 -3.69 6.75
C ILE A 144 4.65 -2.86 7.27
N LEU A 145 5.89 -3.36 7.11
CA LEU A 145 7.07 -2.64 7.58
C LEU A 145 7.24 -1.31 6.86
N PHE A 146 6.97 -1.26 5.55
CA PHE A 146 6.94 0.00 4.79
C PHE A 146 5.87 0.94 5.30
N ALA A 147 4.63 0.49 5.51
CA ALA A 147 3.57 1.33 6.06
C ALA A 147 3.98 2.02 7.37
N GLN A 148 4.67 1.30 8.26
CA GLN A 148 5.15 1.88 9.52
C GLN A 148 6.20 2.97 9.33
N ILE A 149 7.19 2.71 8.46
CA ILE A 149 8.24 3.69 8.16
C ILE A 149 7.65 4.94 7.52
N LEU A 150 6.74 4.77 6.55
CA LEU A 150 6.05 5.88 5.90
C LEU A 150 5.30 6.75 6.90
N ILE A 151 4.60 6.14 7.85
CA ILE A 151 3.90 6.86 8.92
C ILE A 151 4.90 7.63 9.78
N PHE A 152 6.01 7.01 10.21
CA PHE A 152 7.02 7.71 10.99
C PHE A 152 7.69 8.86 10.21
N ILE A 153 7.93 8.70 8.90
CA ILE A 153 8.40 9.77 8.02
C ILE A 153 7.41 10.94 8.02
N ALA A 154 6.12 10.67 7.79
CA ALA A 154 5.09 11.70 7.74
C ALA A 154 4.89 12.39 9.11
N GLU A 155 5.11 11.67 10.20
CA GLU A 155 5.08 12.21 11.57
C GLU A 155 6.41 12.82 12.04
N ARG A 156 7.46 12.79 11.21
CA ARG A 156 8.82 13.27 11.52
C ARG A 156 9.45 12.62 12.77
N LYS A 157 9.15 11.35 13.01
CA LYS A 157 9.72 10.55 14.13
C LYS A 157 11.01 9.86 13.69
N PHE A 158 12.08 10.63 13.50
CA PHE A 158 13.33 10.14 12.91
C PHE A 158 13.99 9.00 13.68
N ASP A 159 13.99 9.03 15.01
CA ASP A 159 14.56 7.95 15.82
C ASP A 159 13.83 6.62 15.58
N SER A 160 12.49 6.65 15.54
CA SER A 160 11.68 5.46 15.23
C SER A 160 11.90 4.95 13.80
N ILE A 161 12.28 5.82 12.86
CA ILE A 161 12.63 5.42 11.49
C ILE A 161 13.97 4.68 11.49
N ILE A 162 14.98 5.18 12.20
CA ILE A 162 16.31 4.57 12.30
C ILE A 162 16.18 3.13 12.85
N ASP A 163 15.49 2.95 13.97
CA ASP A 163 15.27 1.63 14.57
C ASP A 163 14.57 0.67 13.59
N ARG A 164 13.57 1.18 12.85
CA ARG A 164 12.77 0.35 11.94
C ARG A 164 13.51 0.00 10.66
N ILE A 165 14.38 0.87 10.17
CA ILE A 165 15.26 0.60 9.03
C ILE A 165 16.32 -0.44 9.40
N GLU A 166 16.90 -0.39 10.60
CA GLU A 166 17.88 -1.40 11.02
C GLU A 166 17.22 -2.80 11.16
N ALA A 167 16.00 -2.85 11.69
CA ALA A 167 15.21 -4.09 11.68
C ALA A 167 14.94 -4.62 10.26
N LEU A 168 14.64 -3.72 9.32
CA LEU A 168 14.45 -4.07 7.90
C LEU A 168 15.73 -4.56 7.24
N ARG A 169 16.88 -3.94 7.54
CA ARG A 169 18.19 -4.37 7.05
C ARG A 169 18.47 -5.82 7.45
N SER A 170 18.22 -6.14 8.72
CA SER A 170 18.34 -7.50 9.25
C SER A 170 17.34 -8.47 8.60
N TYR A 171 16.11 -8.04 8.31
CA TYR A 171 15.12 -8.86 7.60
C TYR A 171 15.55 -9.12 6.13
N ARG A 172 15.99 -8.07 5.43
CA ARG A 172 16.47 -8.13 4.04
C ARG A 172 17.58 -9.15 3.88
N TYR A 173 18.57 -9.12 4.77
CA TYR A 173 19.71 -10.04 4.72
C TYR A 173 19.26 -11.50 4.88
N ARG A 174 18.28 -11.75 5.75
CA ARG A 174 17.78 -13.10 6.06
C ARG A 174 16.82 -13.66 5.01
N HIS A 175 16.01 -12.81 4.38
CA HIS A 175 14.83 -13.29 3.63
C HIS A 175 14.74 -12.81 2.18
N LEU A 176 15.35 -11.68 1.83
CA LEU A 176 15.07 -11.04 0.52
C LEU A 176 16.23 -11.15 -0.47
N ARG A 177 17.47 -11.36 -0.01
CA ARG A 177 18.68 -11.26 -0.86
C ARG A 177 18.76 -12.29 -2.00
N LYS A 178 18.11 -13.45 -1.85
CA LYS A 178 18.16 -14.55 -2.83
C LYS A 178 16.87 -14.70 -3.64
N ASP A 179 15.85 -13.90 -3.32
CA ASP A 179 14.54 -14.01 -3.95
C ASP A 179 14.39 -12.93 -5.03
N SER A 180 14.34 -13.38 -6.29
CA SER A 180 14.14 -12.50 -7.45
C SER A 180 12.79 -11.79 -7.42
N GLU A 181 11.74 -12.39 -6.83
CA GLU A 181 10.43 -11.76 -6.68
C GLU A 181 10.49 -10.56 -5.73
N MET A 182 11.45 -10.55 -4.80
CA MET A 182 11.65 -9.49 -3.81
C MET A 182 12.65 -8.41 -4.24
N TYR A 183 13.12 -8.43 -5.48
CA TYR A 183 14.15 -7.52 -5.97
C TYR A 183 13.79 -6.04 -5.79
N ARG A 184 12.54 -5.65 -6.08
CA ARG A 184 12.09 -4.27 -5.94
C ARG A 184 11.96 -3.84 -4.48
N SER A 185 11.47 -4.73 -3.62
CA SER A 185 11.49 -4.53 -2.17
C SER A 185 12.91 -4.33 -1.64
N ASN A 186 13.88 -5.12 -2.12
CA ASN A 186 15.29 -4.94 -1.78
C ASN A 186 15.82 -3.56 -2.18
N ILE A 187 15.50 -3.10 -3.39
CA ILE A 187 15.87 -1.76 -3.86
C ILE A 187 15.27 -0.70 -2.95
N PHE A 188 13.96 -0.79 -2.68
CA PHE A 188 13.28 0.22 -1.87
C PHE A 188 13.82 0.27 -0.44
N ILE A 189 14.13 -0.88 0.18
CA ILE A 189 14.80 -0.93 1.50
C ILE A 189 16.15 -0.21 1.45
N ARG A 190 16.97 -0.45 0.41
CA ARG A 190 18.25 0.25 0.24
C ARG A 190 18.06 1.76 0.08
N MET A 191 17.02 2.19 -0.61
CA MET A 191 16.70 3.61 -0.75
C MET A 191 16.31 4.22 0.59
N LEU A 192 15.53 3.52 1.43
CA LEU A 192 15.21 3.94 2.79
C LEU A 192 16.47 4.03 3.68
N GLU A 193 17.40 3.07 3.59
CA GLU A 193 18.68 3.14 4.32
C GLU A 193 19.49 4.39 3.97
N THR A 194 19.47 4.84 2.70
CA THR A 194 20.18 6.08 2.35
C THR A 194 19.61 7.29 3.08
N LEU A 195 18.34 7.27 3.50
CA LEU A 195 17.75 8.36 4.27
C LEU A 195 18.47 8.51 5.61
N THR A 196 18.68 7.40 6.31
CA THR A 196 19.37 7.41 7.61
C THR A 196 20.84 7.79 7.44
N ASP A 197 21.50 7.23 6.43
CA ASP A 197 22.93 7.47 6.18
C ASP A 197 23.21 8.95 5.81
N ASN A 198 22.22 9.67 5.31
CA ASN A 198 22.33 11.08 4.92
C ASN A 198 21.62 12.05 5.89
N GLY A 199 21.28 11.59 7.10
CA GLY A 199 20.62 12.42 8.12
C GLY A 199 19.29 13.00 7.63
N PHE A 200 18.53 12.23 6.87
CA PHE A 200 17.24 12.59 6.27
C PHE A 200 17.28 13.84 5.38
N ASN A 201 18.45 14.21 4.87
CA ASN A 201 18.58 15.32 3.93
C ASN A 201 18.01 14.93 2.55
N ARG A 202 17.01 15.68 2.08
CA ARG A 202 16.33 15.40 0.81
C ARG A 202 17.30 15.33 -0.38
N GLU A 203 18.08 16.38 -0.62
CA GLU A 203 18.91 16.52 -1.83
C GLU A 203 20.01 15.45 -1.88
N ARG A 204 20.68 15.19 -0.75
CA ARG A 204 21.70 14.14 -0.65
C ARG A 204 21.09 12.75 -0.87
N SER A 205 19.94 12.49 -0.26
CA SER A 205 19.26 11.20 -0.40
C SER A 205 18.79 10.96 -1.84
N GLU A 206 18.18 11.97 -2.46
CA GLU A 206 17.75 11.94 -3.85
C GLU A 206 18.93 11.68 -4.80
N TRP A 207 20.04 12.42 -4.62
CA TRP A 207 21.24 12.24 -5.43
C TRP A 207 21.84 10.84 -5.28
N ARG A 208 21.98 10.34 -4.05
CA ARG A 208 22.52 9.00 -3.76
C ARG A 208 21.62 7.88 -4.31
N CYS A 209 20.30 8.09 -4.30
CA CYS A 209 19.34 7.10 -4.77
C CYS A 209 19.04 7.14 -6.26
N ARG A 210 19.56 8.10 -7.03
CA ARG A 210 19.22 8.24 -8.46
C ARG A 210 19.32 6.93 -9.25
N GLN A 211 20.42 6.19 -9.05
CA GLN A 211 20.63 4.90 -9.73
C GLN A 211 19.73 3.77 -9.20
N LEU A 212 19.32 3.82 -7.93
CA LEU A 212 18.39 2.85 -7.37
C LEU A 212 16.95 3.13 -7.81
N HIS A 213 16.55 4.40 -7.82
CA HIS A 213 15.24 4.84 -8.30
C HIS A 213 15.03 4.53 -9.78
N ALA A 214 16.06 4.72 -10.62
CA ALA A 214 16.02 4.33 -12.03
C ALA A 214 15.74 2.83 -12.21
N LYS A 215 16.23 1.96 -11.32
CA LYS A 215 15.96 0.51 -11.38
C LYS A 215 14.53 0.13 -11.00
N LEU A 216 13.76 1.06 -10.43
CA LEU A 216 12.32 0.87 -10.19
C LEU A 216 11.47 1.28 -11.40
N GLN A 217 12.06 1.91 -12.42
CA GLN A 217 11.35 2.28 -13.65
C GLN A 217 11.35 1.10 -14.64
N VAL A 218 10.57 0.07 -14.30
CA VAL A 218 10.46 -1.16 -15.10
C VAL A 218 9.07 -1.22 -15.75
N PRO A 219 8.95 -1.61 -17.02
CA PRO A 219 7.66 -1.81 -17.67
C PRO A 219 6.79 -2.79 -16.88
N PRO A 220 5.46 -2.55 -16.76
CA PRO A 220 4.57 -3.41 -15.99
C PRO A 220 4.57 -4.88 -16.45
N GLU A 221 4.76 -5.11 -17.75
CA GLU A 221 4.75 -6.43 -18.39
C GLU A 221 5.94 -7.31 -17.94
N GLU A 222 7.02 -6.69 -17.47
CA GLU A 222 8.21 -7.38 -16.96
C GLU A 222 8.12 -7.68 -15.46
N LEU A 223 7.10 -7.16 -14.77
CA LEU A 223 6.94 -7.35 -13.34
C LEU A 223 6.16 -8.65 -13.03
N PRO A 224 6.48 -9.35 -11.94
CA PRO A 224 5.65 -10.46 -11.49
C PRO A 224 4.31 -9.94 -10.96
N PHE A 225 3.22 -10.69 -11.18
CA PHE A 225 1.87 -10.30 -10.74
C PHE A 225 1.78 -10.03 -9.24
N LYS A 226 2.46 -10.86 -8.43
CA LYS A 226 2.55 -10.78 -6.97
C LYS A 226 3.03 -9.42 -6.43
N ILE A 227 3.65 -8.60 -7.27
CA ILE A 227 4.02 -7.23 -6.89
C ILE A 227 2.81 -6.40 -6.47
N THR A 228 1.62 -6.76 -6.96
CA THR A 228 0.38 -6.05 -6.65
C THR A 228 -0.01 -6.19 -5.17
N GLU A 229 0.39 -7.29 -4.54
CA GLU A 229 0.17 -7.59 -3.12
C GLU A 229 1.15 -6.85 -2.19
N ILE A 230 2.32 -6.46 -2.72
CA ILE A 230 3.41 -5.87 -1.94
C ILE A 230 3.38 -4.35 -2.04
N GLU A 231 3.24 -3.83 -3.27
CA GLU A 231 3.37 -2.40 -3.56
C GLU A 231 2.01 -1.69 -3.52
N VAL A 232 1.41 -1.51 -2.34
CA VAL A 232 0.13 -0.77 -2.19
C VAL A 232 0.12 0.55 -2.97
N ILE A 233 1.25 1.27 -2.91
CA ILE A 233 1.62 2.32 -3.86
C ILE A 233 2.94 1.87 -4.49
N LYS A 234 3.07 2.07 -5.81
CA LYS A 234 4.28 1.71 -6.56
C LYS A 234 5.52 2.36 -5.95
N PHE A 235 6.60 1.61 -5.79
CA PHE A 235 7.77 2.11 -5.05
C PHE A 235 8.41 3.36 -5.67
N GLU A 236 8.43 3.47 -6.99
CA GLU A 236 8.95 4.66 -7.65
C GLU A 236 8.12 5.91 -7.34
N THR A 237 6.80 5.77 -7.19
CA THR A 237 5.90 6.86 -6.79
C THR A 237 6.04 7.15 -5.30
N LEU A 238 6.11 6.10 -4.48
CA LEU A 238 6.23 6.20 -3.03
C LEU A 238 7.53 6.90 -2.62
N TRP A 239 8.63 6.67 -3.35
CA TRP A 239 9.89 7.36 -3.14
C TRP A 239 9.75 8.88 -3.31
N GLU A 240 9.07 9.34 -4.37
CA GLU A 240 8.84 10.77 -4.59
C GLU A 240 8.01 11.39 -3.45
N LEU A 241 7.00 10.67 -2.95
CA LEU A 241 6.23 11.10 -1.79
C LEU A 241 7.11 11.24 -0.55
N VAL A 242 8.00 10.26 -0.30
CA VAL A 242 8.95 10.30 0.81
C VAL A 242 9.87 11.50 0.69
N LEU A 243 10.50 11.73 -0.47
CA LEU A 243 11.36 12.90 -0.69
C LEU A 243 10.62 14.23 -0.47
N GLY A 244 9.35 14.29 -0.85
CA GLY A 244 8.47 15.44 -0.61
C GLY A 244 8.30 15.79 0.88
N LEU A 245 8.41 14.81 1.78
CA LEU A 245 8.23 14.97 3.22
C LEU A 245 9.54 15.30 3.96
N LEU A 246 10.69 15.03 3.35
CA LEU A 246 11.99 15.24 3.97
C LEU A 246 12.38 16.73 4.04
N PRO A 247 13.12 17.14 5.08
CA PRO A 247 13.66 18.49 5.17
C PRO A 247 14.75 18.73 4.12
N LYS A 248 14.86 19.99 3.65
CA LYS A 248 15.95 20.43 2.78
C LYS A 248 17.32 20.46 3.49
N ARG A 249 17.32 20.69 4.81
CA ARG A 249 18.52 20.64 5.66
C ARG A 249 18.57 19.30 6.40
N ALA A 250 19.78 18.81 6.66
CA ALA A 250 19.96 17.57 7.40
C ALA A 250 19.35 17.68 8.81
N TYR A 251 18.70 16.61 9.26
CA TYR A 251 18.37 16.42 10.65
C TYR A 251 19.67 16.23 11.43
N LYS A 252 19.86 17.00 12.50
CA LYS A 252 20.95 16.83 13.46
C LYS A 252 20.33 16.18 14.69
N ASN A 253 20.85 15.01 15.07
CA ASN A 253 20.55 14.41 16.37
C ASN A 253 21.00 15.35 17.49
#